data_AF-A0A1C5XNK5-F1
#
_entry.id   AF-A0A1C5XNK5-F1
#
_cell.length_a   1.000
_cell.length_b   1.000
_cell.length_c   1.000
_cell.angle_alpha   90.00
_cell.angle_beta   90.00
_cell.angle_gamma   90.00
#
_symmetry.space_group_name_H-M   'P 1'
#
loop_
_entity.id
_entity.type
_entity.pdbx_description
1 polymer ?
#
loop_
_entity_poly.entity_id
_entity_poly.type
_entity_poly.pdbx_seq_one_letter_code
_entity_poly.pdbx_strand_id
1 'polypeptide(L)'
;MNDEIEIIKKQLPDMAGILNAIPGERFEIKGAQTLLIVQRRMEDTELQRELSVYTHLFSKEGSPGVTELSNAAVSFVKIKTLCEAGKTDFDQVSIRELIKEFHAQKTKVVNIIHLSKVNALTAEDYQKEVIQKTLDKSEKYLKAFEDEIKRAEKKIEKEPESLIKAKEEVISSEEEEVKPLKPKRHVFSEIVEKLAGFFENIRHKREVKSILKEEEGKMADSRCEEIPFYDGALKYTESHVCKDIPEFSIFLRKGNVYFGYTRNATAGVYDNRDQSLLELMNVSKDFIQFLTTDLLSGEYILKPFEDSEKKAMQLYFNYICVCFEKQIGKNLSVQEYLHFKDYYNRLVLMMFDLEEKERSDYYRALAVADSYVGYMKGYDLTVSDDKEDIIRNIIAGKSLNYVGDLELILENHVVCDEAREKLLELSESIRYFHGMVETVEVESSIPENPVDFKGAKIVVEVLDEAGRLSDEALFSSDNLEIAVTDYLGKDVPLKRIGIEKEGVRTYFFTGKTGAMSISAITNDVRNAWTGEERTYFEAIEQKLNQTMIRIGGYAI
;
A
#
# COMPACT_ATOMS: atom_id res chain seq x y z
N MET A 1 -11.65 -3.82 -8.31
CA MET A 1 -11.37 -4.62 -7.10
C MET A 1 -10.30 -3.97 -6.22
N ASN A 2 -9.15 -3.52 -6.77
CA ASN A 2 -8.18 -2.76 -5.98
C ASN A 2 -8.76 -1.43 -5.45
N ASP A 3 -9.59 -0.74 -6.24
CA ASP A 3 -10.18 0.55 -5.84
C ASP A 3 -11.13 0.43 -4.64
N GLU A 4 -11.90 -0.65 -4.53
CA GLU A 4 -12.76 -0.94 -3.37
C GLU A 4 -11.94 -1.08 -2.09
N ILE A 5 -10.87 -1.87 -2.15
CA ILE A 5 -9.99 -2.13 -1.01
C ILE A 5 -9.32 -0.82 -0.57
N GLU A 6 -8.83 -0.01 -1.50
CA GLU A 6 -8.21 1.28 -1.20
C GLU A 6 -9.20 2.28 -0.60
N ILE A 7 -10.47 2.27 -1.03
CA ILE A 7 -11.51 3.10 -0.42
C ILE A 7 -11.79 2.63 1.01
N ILE A 8 -11.94 1.32 1.25
CA ILE A 8 -12.19 0.79 2.60
C ILE A 8 -10.99 1.07 3.51
N LYS A 9 -9.75 0.88 3.02
CA LYS A 9 -8.52 1.21 3.76
C LYS A 9 -8.52 2.63 4.29
N LYS A 10 -8.94 3.61 3.48
CA LYS A 10 -9.05 5.02 3.89
C LYS A 10 -10.08 5.25 5.00
N GLN A 11 -11.07 4.37 5.14
CA GLN A 11 -12.10 4.45 6.17
C GLN A 11 -11.77 3.65 7.43
N LEU A 12 -10.74 2.78 7.42
CA LEU A 12 -10.34 1.97 8.58
C LEU A 12 -10.11 2.79 9.87
N PRO A 13 -9.51 4.00 9.83
CA PRO A 13 -9.37 4.83 11.02
C PRO A 13 -10.71 5.17 11.67
N ASP A 14 -11.69 5.65 10.90
CA ASP A 14 -13.03 5.96 11.41
C ASP A 14 -13.75 4.70 11.90
N MET A 15 -13.54 3.56 11.21
CA MET A 15 -14.18 2.29 11.57
C MET A 15 -13.69 1.74 12.92
N ALA A 16 -12.45 2.05 13.32
CA ALA A 16 -11.83 1.59 14.56
C ALA A 16 -12.58 2.08 15.82
N GLY A 17 -13.33 3.19 15.71
CA GLY A 17 -14.16 3.73 16.79
C GLY A 17 -15.22 2.74 17.33
N ILE A 18 -15.49 1.64 16.65
CA ILE A 18 -16.40 0.57 17.13
C ILE A 18 -15.96 -0.02 18.48
N LEU A 19 -14.67 0.04 18.82
CA LEU A 19 -14.17 -0.40 20.11
C LEU A 19 -14.70 0.48 21.26
N ASN A 20 -14.92 1.76 20.99
CA ASN A 20 -15.34 2.76 21.97
C ASN A 20 -16.86 3.00 21.99
N ALA A 21 -17.61 2.45 21.04
CA ALA A 21 -19.06 2.58 20.95
C ALA A 21 -19.79 2.17 22.26
N ILE A 22 -20.81 2.94 22.66
CA ILE A 22 -21.58 2.68 23.88
C ILE A 22 -22.90 1.94 23.53
N PRO A 23 -23.23 0.83 24.21
CA PRO A 23 -24.49 0.13 23.96
C PRO A 23 -25.71 1.02 24.23
N GLY A 24 -26.64 1.06 23.29
CA GLY A 24 -27.84 1.91 23.40
C GLY A 24 -27.66 3.34 22.88
N GLU A 25 -26.46 3.72 22.45
CA GLU A 25 -26.20 4.98 21.75
C GLU A 25 -26.03 4.74 20.24
N ARG A 26 -26.32 5.76 19.43
CA ARG A 26 -26.17 5.68 17.97
C ARG A 26 -24.69 5.68 17.61
N PHE A 27 -24.26 4.71 16.80
CA PHE A 27 -22.90 4.67 16.27
C PHE A 27 -22.86 5.34 14.90
N GLU A 28 -22.11 6.44 14.78
CA GLU A 28 -22.00 7.24 13.56
C GLU A 28 -20.54 7.36 13.13
N ILE A 29 -20.27 7.22 11.83
CA ILE A 29 -18.96 7.48 11.23
C ILE A 29 -19.16 8.33 9.97
N LYS A 30 -18.18 9.18 9.64
CA LYS A 30 -18.26 10.09 8.47
C LYS A 30 -18.38 9.30 7.16
N GLY A 31 -17.70 8.16 7.07
CA GLY A 31 -17.68 7.27 5.91
C GLY A 31 -18.88 6.35 5.70
N ALA A 32 -19.94 6.42 6.51
CA ALA A 32 -20.99 5.39 6.53
C ALA A 32 -21.65 5.16 5.16
N GLN A 33 -21.97 6.23 4.43
CA GLN A 33 -22.56 6.14 3.09
C GLN A 33 -21.57 5.56 2.06
N THR A 34 -20.30 5.96 2.14
CA THR A 34 -19.24 5.42 1.28
C THR A 34 -19.10 3.91 1.46
N LEU A 35 -19.09 3.43 2.72
CA LEU A 35 -19.02 2.00 3.00
C LEU A 35 -20.25 1.25 2.49
N LEU A 36 -21.46 1.81 2.64
CA LEU A 36 -22.69 1.21 2.11
C LEU A 36 -22.68 1.12 0.57
N ILE A 37 -22.17 2.13 -0.13
CA ILE A 37 -22.05 2.12 -1.59
C ILE A 37 -21.02 1.08 -2.04
N VAL A 38 -19.84 1.06 -1.40
CA VAL A 38 -18.79 0.09 -1.70
C VAL A 38 -19.28 -1.34 -1.45
N GLN A 39 -19.96 -1.58 -0.33
CA GLN A 39 -20.52 -2.89 0.02
C GLN A 39 -21.52 -3.43 -1.01
N ARG A 40 -22.30 -2.56 -1.67
CA ARG A 40 -23.29 -2.94 -2.69
C ARG A 40 -22.71 -3.25 -4.06
N ARG A 41 -21.53 -2.70 -4.39
CA ARG A 41 -20.87 -2.92 -5.69
C ARG A 41 -19.85 -4.06 -5.69
N MET A 42 -19.51 -4.57 -4.50
CA MET A 42 -18.54 -5.66 -4.35
C MET A 42 -19.14 -7.02 -4.72
N GLU A 43 -18.29 -7.90 -5.23
CA GLU A 43 -18.61 -9.32 -5.41
C GLU A 43 -18.79 -10.03 -4.06
N ASP A 44 -19.54 -11.14 -4.06
CA ASP A 44 -19.80 -11.97 -2.88
C ASP A 44 -18.51 -12.67 -2.41
N THR A 45 -17.78 -11.98 -1.54
CA THR A 45 -16.47 -12.34 -0.99
C THR A 45 -16.55 -12.32 0.54
N GLU A 46 -15.56 -12.88 1.25
CA GLU A 46 -15.48 -12.73 2.70
C GLU A 46 -15.43 -11.25 3.13
N LEU A 47 -14.69 -10.40 2.43
CA LEU A 47 -14.63 -8.96 2.70
C LEU A 47 -16.01 -8.29 2.57
N GLN A 48 -16.77 -8.60 1.52
CA GLN A 48 -18.11 -8.05 1.32
C GLN A 48 -19.07 -8.48 2.44
N ARG A 49 -19.01 -9.76 2.85
CA ARG A 49 -19.88 -10.31 3.90
C ARG A 49 -19.58 -9.67 5.25
N GLU A 50 -18.31 -9.54 5.61
CA GLU A 50 -17.91 -8.86 6.85
C GLU A 50 -18.26 -7.37 6.80
N LEU A 51 -18.08 -6.70 5.66
CA LEU A 51 -18.52 -5.32 5.47
C LEU A 51 -20.04 -5.16 5.59
N SER A 52 -20.81 -6.15 5.15
CA SER A 52 -22.27 -6.17 5.33
C SER A 52 -22.67 -6.29 6.80
N VAL A 53 -21.94 -7.08 7.60
CA VAL A 53 -22.18 -7.19 9.05
C VAL A 53 -21.86 -5.86 9.73
N TYR A 54 -20.75 -5.21 9.36
CA TYR A 54 -20.36 -3.92 9.92
C TYR A 54 -21.34 -2.80 9.55
N THR A 55 -21.69 -2.67 8.26
CA THR A 55 -22.59 -1.62 7.76
C THR A 55 -24.05 -1.80 8.20
N HIS A 56 -24.41 -2.98 8.73
CA HIS A 56 -25.72 -3.19 9.34
C HIS A 56 -26.00 -2.20 10.49
N LEU A 57 -24.94 -1.73 11.18
CA LEU A 57 -25.06 -0.72 12.23
C LEU A 57 -25.68 0.61 11.74
N PHE A 58 -25.47 0.97 10.48
CA PHE A 58 -25.92 2.26 9.93
C PHE A 58 -27.33 2.20 9.32
N SER A 59 -27.82 1.00 9.02
CA SER A 59 -29.04 0.78 8.24
C SER A 59 -30.26 0.44 9.09
N LYS A 60 -30.09 0.27 10.41
CA LYS A 60 -31.16 -0.12 11.33
C LYS A 60 -31.84 1.08 11.97
N GLU A 61 -33.15 0.99 12.16
CA GLU A 61 -33.91 1.89 13.04
C GLU A 61 -33.69 1.49 14.51
N GLY A 62 -32.94 2.31 15.24
CA GLY A 62 -32.69 2.15 16.69
C GLY A 62 -31.22 1.97 17.07
N SER A 63 -30.91 2.15 18.35
CA SER A 63 -29.53 2.07 18.84
C SER A 63 -29.03 0.62 18.93
N PRO A 64 -27.77 0.34 18.55
CA PRO A 64 -27.19 -0.99 18.60
C PRO A 64 -27.05 -1.53 20.03
N GLY A 65 -27.41 -2.81 20.19
CA GLY A 65 -27.19 -3.55 21.43
C GLY A 65 -25.79 -4.16 21.50
N VAL A 66 -25.41 -4.70 22.67
CA VAL A 66 -24.06 -5.22 22.91
C VAL A 66 -23.65 -6.34 21.93
N THR A 67 -24.59 -7.22 21.55
CA THR A 67 -24.33 -8.31 20.60
C THR A 67 -24.01 -7.79 19.20
N GLU A 68 -24.72 -6.75 18.76
CA GLU A 68 -24.54 -6.15 17.43
C GLU A 68 -23.20 -5.43 17.36
N LEU A 69 -22.87 -4.67 18.40
CA LEU A 69 -21.56 -4.06 18.58
C LEU A 69 -20.43 -5.10 18.59
N SER A 70 -20.64 -6.25 19.25
CA SER A 70 -19.64 -7.34 19.30
C SER A 70 -19.42 -7.96 17.93
N ASN A 71 -20.49 -8.21 17.16
CA ASN A 71 -20.38 -8.73 15.81
C ASN A 71 -19.66 -7.73 14.89
N ALA A 72 -20.00 -6.44 14.98
CA ALA A 72 -19.34 -5.41 14.20
C ALA A 72 -17.86 -5.24 14.58
N ALA A 73 -17.50 -5.36 15.86
CA ALA A 73 -16.11 -5.35 16.30
C ALA A 73 -15.32 -6.53 15.70
N VAL A 74 -15.87 -7.75 15.70
CA VAL A 74 -15.26 -8.91 15.04
C VAL A 74 -15.10 -8.68 13.53
N SER A 75 -16.14 -8.17 12.87
CA SER A 75 -16.11 -7.88 11.44
C SER A 75 -15.10 -6.78 11.09
N PHE A 76 -14.96 -5.74 11.91
CA PHE A 76 -13.94 -4.71 11.74
C PHE A 76 -12.54 -5.30 11.70
N VAL A 77 -12.21 -6.19 12.64
CA VAL A 77 -10.90 -6.84 12.69
C VAL A 77 -10.62 -7.61 11.41
N LYS A 78 -11.61 -8.38 10.94
CA LYS A 78 -11.49 -9.15 9.69
C LYS A 78 -11.35 -8.25 8.45
N ILE A 79 -12.16 -7.20 8.35
CA ILE A 79 -12.10 -6.20 7.27
C ILE A 79 -10.71 -5.56 7.25
N LYS A 80 -10.20 -5.13 8.40
CA LYS A 80 -8.88 -4.53 8.55
C LYS A 80 -7.80 -5.49 8.03
N THR A 81 -7.78 -6.74 8.49
CA THR A 81 -6.77 -7.72 8.06
C THR A 81 -6.81 -7.99 6.56
N LEU A 82 -8.02 -8.16 5.99
CA LEU A 82 -8.19 -8.37 4.54
C LEU A 82 -7.71 -7.16 3.72
N CYS A 83 -8.10 -5.97 4.15
CA CYS A 83 -7.70 -4.72 3.51
C CYS A 83 -6.18 -4.55 3.55
N GLU A 84 -5.54 -4.67 4.72
CA GLU A 84 -4.08 -4.57 4.86
C GLU A 84 -3.33 -5.63 4.05
N ALA A 85 -3.91 -6.82 3.89
CA ALA A 85 -3.36 -7.87 3.04
C ALA A 85 -3.61 -7.65 1.53
N GLY A 86 -4.46 -6.68 1.15
CA GLY A 86 -4.86 -6.44 -0.23
C GLY A 86 -5.72 -7.57 -0.81
N LYS A 87 -6.53 -8.24 0.03
CA LYS A 87 -7.31 -9.43 -0.34
C LYS A 87 -8.80 -9.24 -0.07
N THR A 88 -9.62 -9.96 -0.82
CA THR A 88 -11.07 -10.05 -0.58
C THR A 88 -11.46 -11.29 0.22
N ASP A 89 -10.59 -12.30 0.27
CA ASP A 89 -10.82 -13.59 0.92
C ASP A 89 -9.58 -14.05 1.69
N PHE A 90 -9.77 -14.80 2.77
CA PHE A 90 -8.70 -15.28 3.61
C PHE A 90 -8.01 -16.51 3.01
N ASP A 91 -6.69 -16.44 2.97
CA ASP A 91 -5.77 -17.56 2.72
C ASP A 91 -4.93 -17.87 3.97
N GLN A 92 -4.11 -18.92 3.92
CA GLN A 92 -3.34 -19.37 5.09
C GLN A 92 -2.47 -18.28 5.72
N VAL A 93 -1.89 -17.41 4.90
CA VAL A 93 -1.04 -16.31 5.39
C VAL A 93 -1.90 -15.26 6.08
N SER A 94 -3.00 -14.85 5.48
CA SER A 94 -3.89 -13.84 6.05
C SER A 94 -4.70 -14.35 7.25
N ILE A 95 -4.94 -15.65 7.40
CA ILE A 95 -5.52 -16.24 8.62
C ILE A 95 -4.52 -16.12 9.80
N ARG A 96 -3.22 -16.31 9.56
CA ARG A 96 -2.20 -16.11 10.61
C ARG A 96 -2.11 -14.65 11.04
N GLU A 97 -2.17 -13.73 10.08
CA GLU A 97 -2.23 -12.30 10.38
C GLU A 97 -3.53 -11.92 11.09
N LEU A 98 -4.65 -12.57 10.78
CA LEU A 98 -5.93 -12.39 11.48
C LEU A 98 -5.83 -12.79 12.95
N ILE A 99 -5.19 -13.92 13.26
CA ILE A 99 -4.99 -14.37 14.64
C ILE A 99 -4.15 -13.36 15.42
N LYS A 100 -3.03 -12.89 14.83
CA LYS A 100 -2.19 -11.85 15.45
C LYS A 100 -2.98 -10.57 15.72
N GLU A 101 -3.77 -10.12 14.74
CA GLU A 101 -4.58 -8.93 14.91
C GLU A 101 -5.65 -9.11 16.00
N PHE A 102 -6.32 -10.26 16.09
CA PHE A 102 -7.24 -10.52 17.21
C PHE A 102 -6.54 -10.51 18.57
N HIS A 103 -5.30 -11.00 18.67
CA HIS A 103 -4.52 -10.86 19.89
C HIS A 103 -4.20 -9.41 20.23
N ALA A 104 -3.82 -8.59 19.25
CA ALA A 104 -3.62 -7.16 19.45
C ALA A 104 -4.91 -6.48 19.96
N GLN A 105 -6.04 -6.78 19.34
CA GLN A 105 -7.35 -6.21 19.71
C GLN A 105 -7.84 -6.70 21.08
N LYS A 106 -7.54 -7.94 21.45
CA LYS A 106 -7.77 -8.44 22.81
C LYS A 106 -7.00 -7.63 23.84
N THR A 107 -5.72 -7.35 23.58
CA THR A 107 -4.89 -6.49 24.44
C THR A 107 -5.49 -5.10 24.60
N LYS A 108 -5.98 -4.49 23.50
CA LYS A 108 -6.69 -3.20 23.57
C LYS A 108 -7.91 -3.24 24.46
N VAL A 109 -8.76 -4.25 24.32
CA VAL A 109 -9.97 -4.37 25.13
C VAL A 109 -9.64 -4.58 26.62
N VAL A 110 -8.56 -5.32 26.93
CA VAL A 110 -8.05 -5.42 28.31
C VAL A 110 -7.62 -4.05 28.85
N ASN A 111 -6.92 -3.25 28.04
CA ASN A 111 -6.53 -1.88 28.41
C ASN A 111 -7.75 -0.97 28.64
N ILE A 112 -8.79 -1.05 27.79
CA ILE A 112 -10.07 -0.33 27.99
C ILE A 112 -10.69 -0.69 29.34
N ILE A 113 -10.74 -1.98 29.67
CA ILE A 113 -11.29 -2.46 30.94
C ILE A 113 -10.49 -1.90 32.13
N HIS A 114 -9.15 -1.91 32.02
CA HIS A 114 -8.28 -1.35 33.04
C HIS A 114 -8.55 0.16 33.25
N LEU A 115 -8.46 0.96 32.18
CA LEU A 115 -8.68 2.40 32.25
C LEU A 115 -10.08 2.76 32.75
N SER A 116 -11.10 2.05 32.28
CA SER A 116 -12.50 2.23 32.71
C SER A 116 -12.67 1.98 34.21
N LYS A 117 -12.02 0.93 34.75
CA LYS A 117 -12.05 0.63 36.20
C LYS A 117 -11.36 1.70 37.03
N VAL A 118 -10.23 2.23 36.56
CA VAL A 118 -9.51 3.31 37.24
C VAL A 118 -10.34 4.60 37.23
N ASN A 119 -10.95 4.94 36.08
CA ASN A 119 -11.79 6.13 35.94
C ASN A 119 -13.05 6.08 36.83
N ALA A 120 -13.64 4.89 37.02
CA ALA A 120 -14.81 4.69 37.89
C ALA A 120 -14.58 5.13 39.34
N LEU A 121 -13.33 5.14 39.83
CA LEU A 121 -12.98 5.53 41.20
C LEU A 121 -13.29 7.00 41.50
N THR A 122 -13.23 7.86 40.47
CA THR A 122 -13.42 9.31 40.59
C THR A 122 -14.69 9.82 39.91
N ALA A 123 -15.48 8.92 39.32
CA ALA A 123 -16.65 9.25 38.51
C ALA A 123 -17.91 9.57 39.36
N GLU A 124 -18.75 10.46 38.86
CA GLU A 124 -20.09 10.71 39.41
C GLU A 124 -21.05 9.53 39.10
N ASP A 125 -22.15 9.42 39.83
CA ASP A 125 -23.02 8.21 39.76
C ASP A 125 -23.63 7.97 38.36
N TYR A 126 -23.94 9.03 37.61
CA TYR A 126 -24.40 8.89 36.22
C TYR A 126 -23.29 8.40 35.27
N GLN A 127 -22.04 8.81 35.51
CA GLN A 127 -20.88 8.38 34.74
C GLN A 127 -20.55 6.92 35.03
N LYS A 128 -20.72 6.47 36.28
CA LYS A 128 -20.54 5.05 36.66
C LYS A 128 -21.49 4.12 35.90
N GLU A 129 -22.72 4.54 35.62
CA GLU A 129 -23.65 3.73 34.81
C GLU A 129 -23.15 3.53 33.38
N VAL A 130 -22.62 4.58 32.76
CA VAL A 130 -22.03 4.53 31.41
C VAL A 130 -20.76 3.66 31.42
N ILE A 131 -19.89 3.85 32.42
CA ILE A 131 -18.68 3.04 32.59
C ILE A 131 -19.03 1.55 32.73
N GLN A 132 -20.08 1.21 33.49
CA GLN A 132 -20.52 -0.17 33.63
C GLN A 132 -21.01 -0.76 32.30
N LYS A 133 -21.77 -0.02 31.49
CA LYS A 133 -22.17 -0.45 30.14
C LYS A 133 -20.96 -0.70 29.24
N THR A 134 -19.94 0.15 29.33
CA THR A 134 -18.67 -0.02 28.60
C THR A 134 -17.91 -1.27 29.06
N LEU A 135 -17.85 -1.55 30.37
CA LEU A 135 -17.22 -2.75 30.92
C LEU A 135 -17.93 -4.02 30.43
N ASP A 136 -19.26 -4.08 30.55
CA ASP A 136 -20.05 -5.24 30.13
C ASP A 136 -19.90 -5.53 28.62
N LYS A 137 -19.80 -4.47 27.81
CA LYS A 137 -19.51 -4.56 26.38
C LYS A 137 -18.10 -5.11 26.12
N SER A 138 -17.10 -4.51 26.74
CA SER A 138 -15.70 -4.91 26.56
C SER A 138 -15.45 -6.36 26.97
N GLU A 139 -16.09 -6.85 28.04
CA GLU A 139 -16.02 -8.28 28.40
C GLU A 139 -16.63 -9.20 27.33
N LYS A 140 -17.73 -8.78 26.68
CA LYS A 140 -18.30 -9.53 25.54
C LYS A 140 -17.41 -9.49 24.31
N TYR A 141 -16.72 -8.38 24.05
CA TYR A 141 -15.74 -8.29 22.95
C TYR A 141 -14.60 -9.28 23.17
N LEU A 142 -14.03 -9.36 24.38
CA LEU A 142 -12.97 -10.33 24.70
C LEU A 142 -13.40 -11.75 24.37
N LYS A 143 -14.60 -12.14 24.81
CA LYS A 143 -15.13 -13.48 24.54
C LYS A 143 -15.32 -13.73 23.04
N ALA A 144 -15.87 -12.76 22.31
CA ALA A 144 -16.08 -12.88 20.88
C ALA A 144 -14.76 -13.02 20.10
N PHE A 145 -13.72 -12.26 20.49
CA PHE A 145 -12.38 -12.37 19.90
C PHE A 145 -11.71 -13.71 20.22
N GLU A 146 -11.81 -14.22 21.44
CA GLU A 146 -11.29 -15.55 21.81
C GLU A 146 -11.97 -16.68 21.03
N ASP A 147 -13.28 -16.58 20.83
CA ASP A 147 -14.02 -17.56 20.05
C ASP A 147 -13.61 -17.51 18.56
N GLU A 148 -13.30 -16.33 18.02
CA GLU A 148 -12.79 -16.19 16.65
C GLU A 148 -11.36 -16.71 16.49
N ILE A 149 -10.46 -16.44 17.44
CA ILE A 149 -9.09 -16.98 17.46
C ILE A 149 -9.15 -18.51 17.41
N LYS A 150 -9.92 -19.16 18.29
CA LYS A 150 -10.08 -20.62 18.31
C LYS A 150 -10.63 -21.16 16.98
N ARG A 151 -11.55 -20.43 16.34
CA ARG A 151 -12.08 -20.80 15.02
C ARG A 151 -11.01 -20.71 13.93
N ALA A 152 -10.19 -19.65 13.95
CA ALA A 152 -9.10 -19.44 12.99
C ALA A 152 -7.97 -20.47 13.17
N GLU A 153 -7.54 -20.74 14.41
CA GLU A 153 -6.53 -21.77 14.72
C GLU A 153 -6.98 -23.16 14.25
N LYS A 154 -8.24 -23.52 14.48
CA LYS A 154 -8.81 -24.79 14.01
C LYS A 154 -8.87 -24.91 12.48
N LYS A 155 -8.98 -23.79 11.75
CA LYS A 155 -8.89 -23.79 10.27
C LYS A 155 -7.46 -24.12 9.83
N ILE A 156 -6.44 -23.59 10.54
CA ILE A 156 -5.03 -23.88 10.26
C ILE A 156 -4.71 -25.36 10.58
N GLU A 157 -5.18 -25.89 11.72
CA GLU A 157 -4.86 -27.26 12.18
C GLU A 157 -5.50 -28.37 11.30
N LYS A 158 -6.62 -28.08 10.63
CA LYS A 158 -7.35 -29.05 9.80
C LYS A 158 -6.82 -29.23 8.39
N GLU A 159 -5.90 -28.38 7.96
CA GLU A 159 -5.28 -28.46 6.63
C GLU A 159 -3.88 -29.07 6.78
N PRO A 160 -3.51 -30.11 6.00
CA PRO A 160 -2.25 -30.80 6.20
C PRO A 160 -1.05 -29.87 6.02
N GLU A 161 -0.14 -29.88 6.99
CA GLU A 161 1.17 -29.22 6.98
C GLU A 161 2.04 -29.76 5.82
N SER A 162 1.82 -29.27 4.62
CA SER A 162 2.82 -29.31 3.56
C SER A 162 2.98 -27.90 3.04
N LEU A 163 3.84 -27.12 3.69
CA LEU A 163 4.58 -25.95 3.18
C LEU A 163 5.22 -25.13 4.32
N ILE A 164 5.74 -25.78 5.36
CA ILE A 164 6.71 -25.12 6.26
C ILE A 164 8.10 -25.41 5.71
N LYS A 165 8.62 -24.48 4.89
CA LYS A 165 10.07 -24.27 4.84
C LYS A 165 10.46 -23.67 6.19
N ALA A 166 10.92 -24.50 7.12
CA ALA A 166 11.66 -24.01 8.27
C ALA A 166 13.02 -23.50 7.77
N LYS A 167 13.40 -22.32 8.26
CA LYS A 167 14.72 -21.72 8.09
C LYS A 167 15.81 -22.69 8.56
N GLU A 168 16.94 -22.60 7.88
CA GLU A 168 18.18 -23.31 8.14
C GLU A 168 18.64 -23.17 9.60
N GLU A 169 18.89 -24.30 10.24
CA GLU A 169 19.98 -24.43 11.20
C GLU A 169 20.99 -25.43 10.62
N VAL A 170 22.18 -24.94 10.37
CA VAL A 170 23.35 -25.72 9.96
C VAL A 170 23.90 -26.43 11.20
N ILE A 171 23.79 -27.75 11.27
CA ILE A 171 24.78 -28.59 11.97
C ILE A 171 25.02 -29.86 11.13
N SER A 172 26.30 -30.10 10.85
CA SER A 172 26.86 -31.27 10.19
C SER A 172 26.68 -32.56 11.00
N SER A 173 26.44 -33.67 10.32
CA SER A 173 26.94 -34.97 10.78
C SER A 173 27.13 -35.93 9.60
N GLU A 174 28.39 -36.31 9.37
CA GLU A 174 28.73 -37.63 8.84
C GLU A 174 28.34 -38.68 9.89
N GLU A 175 27.70 -39.77 9.49
CA GLU A 175 28.24 -41.13 9.68
C GLU A 175 27.31 -42.20 9.08
N GLU A 176 27.97 -43.31 8.76
CA GLU A 176 27.58 -44.43 7.91
C GLU A 176 26.42 -45.27 8.43
N GLU A 177 25.67 -45.91 7.50
CA GLU A 177 25.12 -47.23 7.78
C GLU A 177 25.12 -48.15 6.54
N VAL A 178 25.47 -49.40 6.80
CA VAL A 178 26.03 -50.37 5.85
C VAL A 178 25.13 -51.61 5.73
N LYS A 179 24.90 -52.05 4.47
CA LYS A 179 24.56 -53.43 3.97
C LYS A 179 23.12 -53.97 4.12
N PRO A 180 22.67 -54.97 3.31
CA PRO A 180 23.46 -55.94 2.52
C PRO A 180 23.06 -56.20 1.03
N LEU A 181 24.03 -56.74 0.27
CA LEU A 181 23.84 -57.34 -1.07
C LEU A 181 23.40 -58.82 -1.02
N LYS A 182 22.61 -59.26 -2.02
CA LYS A 182 22.89 -60.33 -3.06
C LYS A 182 21.57 -60.95 -3.61
N PRO A 183 21.53 -61.70 -4.77
CA PRO A 183 22.59 -62.02 -5.75
C PRO A 183 22.24 -61.93 -7.27
N LYS A 184 23.29 -61.70 -8.07
CA LYS A 184 23.68 -62.26 -9.40
C LYS A 184 22.67 -62.38 -10.57
N ARG A 185 23.08 -61.83 -11.73
CA ARG A 185 23.53 -62.62 -12.89
C ARG A 185 24.51 -61.85 -13.79
N HIS A 186 25.66 -62.48 -14.06
CA HIS A 186 26.73 -62.04 -14.96
C HIS A 186 26.30 -62.12 -16.42
N VAL A 187 26.23 -60.99 -17.15
CA VAL A 187 26.51 -60.92 -18.60
C VAL A 187 26.91 -59.49 -19.03
N PHE A 188 27.81 -58.76 -18.35
CA PHE A 188 28.12 -57.38 -18.79
C PHE A 188 29.55 -56.87 -18.46
N SER A 189 30.61 -57.70 -18.50
CA SER A 189 31.97 -57.18 -18.18
C SER A 189 32.61 -56.37 -19.32
N GLU A 190 32.40 -56.71 -20.59
CA GLU A 190 33.05 -55.97 -21.71
C GLU A 190 32.37 -54.66 -22.11
N ILE A 191 31.06 -54.53 -21.82
CA ILE A 191 30.31 -53.29 -22.12
C ILE A 191 30.43 -52.28 -20.96
N VAL A 192 30.63 -52.75 -19.71
CA VAL A 192 30.79 -51.90 -18.53
C VAL A 192 32.17 -51.25 -18.48
N GLU A 193 33.26 -51.88 -18.92
CA GLU A 193 34.57 -51.21 -18.99
C GLU A 193 34.62 -50.11 -20.07
N LYS A 194 33.96 -50.31 -21.21
CA LYS A 194 33.80 -49.27 -22.24
C LYS A 194 32.87 -48.13 -21.80
N LEU A 195 31.79 -48.44 -21.08
CA LEU A 195 30.90 -47.43 -20.51
C LEU A 195 31.56 -46.67 -19.36
N ALA A 196 32.27 -47.36 -18.45
CA ALA A 196 33.01 -46.73 -17.36
C ALA A 196 34.11 -45.81 -17.90
N GLY A 197 34.89 -46.25 -18.88
CA GLY A 197 35.87 -45.40 -19.56
C GLY A 197 35.23 -44.25 -20.35
N PHE A 198 34.00 -44.40 -20.84
CA PHE A 198 33.24 -43.32 -21.48
C PHE A 198 32.69 -42.32 -20.44
N PHE A 199 32.19 -42.79 -19.30
CA PHE A 199 31.71 -41.95 -18.20
C PHE A 199 32.85 -41.22 -17.48
N GLU A 200 33.99 -41.87 -17.27
CA GLU A 200 35.22 -41.25 -16.78
C GLU A 200 35.75 -40.21 -17.78
N ASN A 201 35.75 -40.51 -19.09
CA ASN A 201 36.11 -39.52 -20.10
C ASN A 201 35.13 -38.34 -20.17
N ILE A 202 33.83 -38.56 -19.93
CA ILE A 202 32.84 -37.47 -19.85
C ILE A 202 33.06 -36.64 -18.58
N ARG A 203 33.33 -37.28 -17.44
CA ARG A 203 33.59 -36.61 -16.17
C ARG A 203 34.89 -35.81 -16.24
N HIS A 204 35.96 -36.43 -16.70
CA HIS A 204 37.25 -35.80 -16.95
C HIS A 204 37.13 -34.67 -18.00
N LYS A 205 36.35 -34.82 -19.07
CA LYS A 205 36.09 -33.71 -20.01
C LYS A 205 35.30 -32.56 -19.39
N ARG A 206 34.33 -32.84 -18.52
CA ARG A 206 33.61 -31.78 -17.79
C ARG A 206 34.50 -31.07 -16.79
N GLU A 207 35.34 -31.83 -16.09
CA GLU A 207 36.26 -31.35 -15.05
C GLU A 207 37.41 -30.55 -15.67
N VAL A 208 38.00 -31.02 -16.78
CA VAL A 208 38.95 -30.25 -17.59
C VAL A 208 38.29 -29.01 -18.18
N LYS A 209 37.05 -29.10 -18.67
CA LYS A 209 36.32 -27.94 -19.19
C LYS A 209 36.00 -26.93 -18.09
N SER A 210 35.68 -27.35 -16.87
CA SER A 210 35.46 -26.42 -15.75
C SER A 210 36.76 -25.77 -15.29
N ILE A 211 37.87 -26.52 -15.23
CA ILE A 211 39.19 -25.98 -14.89
C ILE A 211 39.67 -24.97 -15.95
N LEU A 212 39.49 -25.28 -17.24
CA LEU A 212 39.80 -24.34 -18.34
C LEU A 212 38.94 -23.08 -18.27
N LYS A 213 37.64 -23.24 -17.98
CA LYS A 213 36.73 -22.11 -17.76
C LYS A 213 37.17 -21.22 -16.59
N GLU A 214 37.61 -21.82 -15.49
CA GLU A 214 38.08 -21.11 -14.30
C GLU A 214 39.41 -20.38 -14.56
N GLU A 215 40.33 -20.97 -15.32
CA GLU A 215 41.58 -20.31 -15.74
C GLU A 215 41.34 -19.19 -16.77
N GLU A 216 40.40 -19.35 -17.71
CA GLU A 216 40.01 -18.30 -18.66
C GLU A 216 39.30 -17.13 -17.96
N GLY A 217 38.44 -17.42 -16.97
CA GLY A 217 37.78 -16.40 -16.15
C GLY A 217 38.75 -15.52 -15.36
N LYS A 218 39.90 -16.07 -14.92
CA LYS A 218 40.97 -15.31 -14.25
C LYS A 218 41.68 -14.30 -15.15
N MET A 219 41.55 -14.42 -16.47
CA MET A 219 42.15 -13.51 -17.45
C MET A 219 41.17 -12.44 -17.96
N ALA A 220 39.93 -12.40 -17.46
CA ALA A 220 38.94 -11.42 -17.89
C ALA A 220 39.33 -10.00 -17.42
N ASP A 221 39.28 -9.03 -18.35
CA ASP A 221 39.54 -7.60 -18.05
C ASP A 221 38.44 -7.01 -17.13
N SER A 222 37.25 -7.61 -17.16
CA SER A 222 36.15 -7.29 -16.25
C SER A 222 36.08 -8.30 -15.10
N ARG A 223 35.42 -7.90 -14.00
CA ARG A 223 35.18 -8.78 -12.84
C ARG A 223 34.09 -9.84 -13.09
N CYS A 224 33.54 -9.95 -14.32
CA CYS A 224 32.45 -10.86 -14.66
C CYS A 224 32.89 -12.29 -14.98
N GLU A 225 34.21 -12.55 -15.06
CA GLU A 225 34.79 -13.85 -15.48
C GLU A 225 34.22 -14.27 -16.85
N GLU A 226 34.58 -13.49 -17.88
CA GLU A 226 34.14 -13.66 -19.27
C GLU A 226 34.80 -14.86 -19.93
N ILE A 227 33.99 -15.78 -20.46
CA ILE A 227 34.50 -16.98 -21.13
C ILE A 227 34.02 -16.98 -22.58
N PRO A 228 34.91 -17.12 -23.58
CA PRO A 228 34.50 -17.27 -24.97
C PRO A 228 33.54 -18.45 -25.15
N PHE A 229 32.43 -18.22 -25.84
CA PHE A 229 31.56 -19.30 -26.26
C PHE A 229 32.07 -19.89 -27.57
N TYR A 230 32.44 -21.17 -27.56
CA TYR A 230 33.14 -21.80 -28.68
C TYR A 230 32.23 -22.43 -29.74
N ASP A 231 30.96 -22.71 -29.44
CA ASP A 231 30.06 -23.32 -30.42
C ASP A 231 29.61 -22.27 -31.45
N GLY A 232 29.38 -22.71 -32.70
CA GLY A 232 29.02 -21.80 -33.80
C GLY A 232 27.63 -21.15 -33.70
N ALA A 233 26.78 -21.61 -32.77
CA ALA A 233 25.48 -20.98 -32.51
C ALA A 233 24.97 -21.29 -31.08
N LEU A 234 24.24 -20.35 -30.49
CA LEU A 234 23.56 -20.51 -29.19
C LEU A 234 22.04 -20.48 -29.39
N LYS A 235 21.32 -21.49 -28.88
CA LYS A 235 19.86 -21.40 -28.71
C LYS A 235 19.54 -20.85 -27.31
N TYR A 236 18.93 -19.69 -27.24
CA TYR A 236 18.60 -19.00 -25.98
C TYR A 236 17.09 -19.02 -25.72
N THR A 237 16.69 -18.88 -24.45
CA THR A 237 15.29 -18.83 -24.03
C THR A 237 14.76 -17.41 -23.97
N GLU A 238 15.59 -16.47 -23.50
CA GLU A 238 15.25 -15.07 -23.33
C GLU A 238 16.41 -14.20 -23.79
N SER A 239 16.11 -12.99 -24.25
CA SER A 239 17.11 -11.99 -24.65
C SER A 239 16.68 -10.60 -24.25
N HIS A 240 17.63 -9.79 -23.78
CA HIS A 240 17.40 -8.41 -23.36
C HIS A 240 18.47 -7.51 -23.97
N VAL A 241 18.06 -6.44 -24.63
CA VAL A 241 18.98 -5.43 -25.17
C VAL A 241 19.61 -4.66 -23.99
N CYS A 242 20.91 -4.41 -24.06
CA CYS A 242 21.60 -3.62 -23.05
C CYS A 242 21.25 -2.13 -23.22
N LYS A 243 20.81 -1.48 -22.15
CA LYS A 243 20.28 -0.10 -22.24
C LYS A 243 21.36 0.93 -22.57
N ASP A 244 22.58 0.76 -22.03
CA ASP A 244 23.68 1.71 -22.18
C ASP A 244 24.53 1.46 -23.43
N ILE A 245 24.43 0.25 -23.99
CA ILE A 245 25.16 -0.21 -25.18
C ILE A 245 24.25 -1.07 -26.08
N PRO A 246 23.26 -0.47 -26.77
CA PRO A 246 22.20 -1.20 -27.48
C PRO A 246 22.68 -2.13 -28.61
N GLU A 247 23.90 -1.94 -29.10
CA GLU A 247 24.58 -2.84 -30.03
C GLU A 247 24.76 -4.25 -29.45
N PHE A 248 24.66 -4.40 -28.13
CA PHE A 248 24.82 -5.63 -27.38
C PHE A 248 23.54 -6.03 -26.66
N SER A 249 23.41 -7.34 -26.41
CA SER A 249 22.31 -7.95 -25.70
C SER A 249 22.81 -9.04 -24.76
N ILE A 250 22.04 -9.27 -23.69
CA ILE A 250 22.16 -10.44 -22.82
C ILE A 250 21.23 -11.54 -23.33
N PHE A 251 21.71 -12.78 -23.32
CA PHE A 251 20.96 -13.98 -23.67
C PHE A 251 20.97 -14.98 -22.51
N LEU A 252 19.82 -15.56 -22.20
CA LEU A 252 19.67 -16.53 -21.11
C LEU A 252 19.46 -17.95 -21.67
N ARG A 253 20.14 -18.93 -21.08
CA ARG A 253 19.93 -20.35 -21.40
C ARG A 253 20.19 -21.22 -20.18
N LYS A 254 19.14 -21.91 -19.69
CA LYS A 254 19.25 -22.89 -18.58
C LYS A 254 19.97 -22.35 -17.34
N GLY A 255 19.74 -21.09 -17.00
CA GLY A 255 20.37 -20.41 -15.86
C GLY A 255 21.74 -19.77 -16.16
N ASN A 256 22.31 -19.99 -17.34
CA ASN A 256 23.54 -19.33 -17.77
C ASN A 256 23.23 -18.02 -18.50
N VAL A 257 24.14 -17.07 -18.39
CA VAL A 257 24.04 -15.73 -18.96
C VAL A 257 25.12 -15.56 -20.02
N TYR A 258 24.73 -15.04 -21.17
CA TYR A 258 25.62 -14.79 -22.30
C TYR A 258 25.50 -13.34 -22.76
N PHE A 259 26.58 -12.79 -23.29
CA PHE A 259 26.66 -11.42 -23.80
C PHE A 259 27.23 -11.41 -25.21
N GLY A 260 26.57 -10.73 -26.13
CA GLY A 260 26.99 -10.67 -27.53
C GLY A 260 26.27 -9.57 -28.32
N TYR A 261 26.58 -9.47 -29.61
CA TYR A 261 26.00 -8.46 -30.49
C TYR A 261 24.51 -8.71 -30.75
N THR A 262 23.69 -7.67 -30.56
CA THR A 262 22.24 -7.71 -30.83
C THR A 262 21.95 -8.13 -32.27
N ARG A 263 22.75 -7.66 -33.24
CA ARG A 263 22.57 -7.98 -34.68
C ARG A 263 22.75 -9.47 -35.02
N ASN A 264 23.41 -10.24 -34.16
CA ASN A 264 23.67 -11.67 -34.40
C ASN A 264 22.52 -12.56 -33.87
N ALA A 265 21.52 -11.97 -33.21
CA ALA A 265 20.38 -12.68 -32.65
C ALA A 265 19.19 -12.66 -33.62
N THR A 266 18.67 -13.85 -33.94
CA THR A 266 17.43 -14.02 -34.74
C THR A 266 16.61 -15.19 -34.23
N ALA A 267 15.32 -14.94 -33.92
CA ALA A 267 14.33 -15.96 -33.59
C ALA A 267 14.78 -17.04 -32.56
N GLY A 268 15.40 -16.62 -31.45
CA GLY A 268 15.84 -17.52 -30.37
C GLY A 268 17.18 -18.22 -30.63
N VAL A 269 17.88 -17.83 -31.69
CA VAL A 269 19.22 -18.34 -32.03
C VAL A 269 20.18 -17.19 -32.21
N TYR A 270 21.36 -17.29 -31.61
CA TYR A 270 22.49 -16.41 -31.83
C TYR A 270 23.48 -17.08 -32.78
N ASP A 271 23.86 -16.39 -33.86
CA ASP A 271 24.90 -16.80 -34.79
C ASP A 271 26.29 -16.38 -34.25
N ASN A 272 27.11 -17.35 -33.87
CA ASN A 272 28.43 -17.12 -33.26
C ASN A 272 29.58 -17.47 -34.21
N ARG A 273 29.37 -17.41 -35.53
CA ARG A 273 30.46 -17.63 -36.50
C ARG A 273 31.58 -16.59 -36.39
N ASP A 274 31.28 -15.41 -35.87
CA ASP A 274 32.26 -14.35 -35.60
C ASP A 274 32.96 -14.50 -34.23
N GLN A 275 32.61 -15.54 -33.45
CA GLN A 275 33.15 -15.83 -32.12
C GLN A 275 33.04 -14.65 -31.13
N SER A 276 32.01 -13.82 -31.30
CA SER A 276 31.78 -12.63 -30.47
C SER A 276 31.03 -12.90 -29.16
N LEU A 277 30.46 -14.09 -28.98
CA LEU A 277 29.62 -14.41 -27.83
C LEU A 277 30.47 -14.81 -26.62
N LEU A 278 30.16 -14.21 -25.47
CA LEU A 278 30.79 -14.48 -24.19
C LEU A 278 29.78 -15.10 -23.22
N GLU A 279 30.19 -16.07 -22.43
CA GLU A 279 29.48 -16.56 -21.25
C GLU A 279 29.95 -15.75 -20.03
N LEU A 280 29.01 -15.22 -19.25
CA LEU A 280 29.29 -14.46 -18.03
C LEU A 280 29.07 -15.37 -16.82
N MET A 281 30.14 -15.69 -16.10
CA MET A 281 30.09 -16.70 -15.04
C MET A 281 29.73 -16.12 -13.68
N ASN A 282 30.13 -14.88 -13.40
CA ASN A 282 29.98 -14.25 -12.08
C ASN A 282 28.93 -13.13 -12.11
N VAL A 283 27.68 -13.45 -12.49
CA VAL A 283 26.61 -12.44 -12.65
C VAL A 283 25.34 -12.84 -11.90
N SER A 284 24.71 -11.85 -11.25
CA SER A 284 23.42 -12.01 -10.54
C SER A 284 22.24 -11.53 -11.40
N LYS A 285 21.02 -11.77 -10.92
CA LYS A 285 19.81 -11.18 -11.52
C LYS A 285 19.83 -9.66 -11.46
N ASP A 286 20.32 -9.09 -10.36
CA ASP A 286 20.40 -7.64 -10.17
C ASP A 286 21.39 -7.03 -11.19
N PHE A 287 22.50 -7.72 -11.48
CA PHE A 287 23.42 -7.30 -12.54
C PHE A 287 22.73 -7.24 -13.91
N ILE A 288 21.93 -8.26 -14.24
CA ILE A 288 21.14 -8.27 -15.49
C ILE A 288 20.16 -7.09 -15.49
N GLN A 289 19.50 -6.82 -14.35
CA GLN A 289 18.58 -5.70 -14.22
C GLN A 289 19.30 -4.35 -14.42
N PHE A 290 20.46 -4.12 -13.80
CA PHE A 290 21.24 -2.90 -14.00
C PHE A 290 21.62 -2.68 -15.47
N LEU A 291 21.94 -3.75 -16.21
CA LEU A 291 22.31 -3.69 -17.63
C LEU A 291 21.14 -3.45 -18.59
N THR A 292 19.92 -3.79 -18.19
CA THR A 292 18.78 -3.88 -19.11
C THR A 292 17.64 -2.93 -18.76
N THR A 293 17.62 -2.42 -17.53
CA THR A 293 16.52 -1.63 -16.99
C THR A 293 16.99 -0.25 -16.55
N ASP A 294 16.24 0.78 -16.93
CA ASP A 294 16.38 2.12 -16.36
C ASP A 294 15.66 2.17 -15.01
N LEU A 295 16.44 2.06 -13.93
CA LEU A 295 15.95 2.10 -12.55
C LEU A 295 15.57 3.51 -12.10
N LEU A 296 16.01 4.55 -12.82
CA LEU A 296 15.75 5.96 -12.50
C LEU A 296 14.62 6.56 -13.35
N SER A 297 13.92 5.73 -14.13
CA SER A 297 12.78 6.10 -14.97
C SER A 297 11.56 6.59 -14.18
N GLY A 298 11.52 6.34 -12.87
CA GLY A 298 10.38 6.63 -11.99
C GLY A 298 9.31 5.53 -11.97
N GLU A 299 9.44 4.51 -12.81
CA GLU A 299 8.53 3.34 -12.83
C GLU A 299 8.79 2.37 -11.65
N TYR A 300 9.93 2.52 -10.99
CA TYR A 300 10.38 1.65 -9.90
C TYR A 300 10.40 2.39 -8.57
N ILE A 301 9.79 1.80 -7.55
CA ILE A 301 9.97 2.22 -6.17
C ILE A 301 11.25 1.58 -5.65
N LEU A 302 12.33 2.35 -5.65
CA LEU A 302 13.62 1.89 -5.14
C LEU A 302 13.62 1.83 -3.61
N LYS A 303 14.26 0.80 -3.08
CA LYS A 303 14.54 0.60 -1.66
C LYS A 303 16.05 0.72 -1.42
N PRO A 304 16.50 0.90 -0.17
CA PRO A 304 17.93 0.81 0.17
C PRO A 304 18.54 -0.47 -0.38
N PHE A 305 19.72 -0.36 -1.01
CA PHE A 305 20.31 -1.48 -1.72
C PHE A 305 20.91 -2.47 -0.73
N GLU A 306 20.67 -3.75 -0.96
CA GLU A 306 21.35 -4.84 -0.25
C GLU A 306 22.83 -4.94 -0.68
N ASP A 307 23.66 -5.58 0.14
CA ASP A 307 25.09 -5.77 -0.18
C ASP A 307 25.31 -6.56 -1.48
N SER A 308 24.40 -7.47 -1.81
CA SER A 308 24.34 -8.20 -3.09
C SER A 308 24.12 -7.25 -4.27
N GLU A 309 23.15 -6.34 -4.17
CA GLU A 309 22.82 -5.34 -5.18
C GLU A 309 23.95 -4.33 -5.37
N LYS A 310 24.62 -3.91 -4.30
CA LYS A 310 25.81 -3.04 -4.37
C LYS A 310 26.95 -3.70 -5.13
N LYS A 311 27.20 -4.99 -4.87
CA LYS A 311 28.20 -5.78 -5.61
C LYS A 311 27.82 -5.90 -7.09
N ALA A 312 26.55 -6.15 -7.39
CA ALA A 312 26.05 -6.22 -8.75
C ALA A 312 26.17 -4.87 -9.49
N MET A 313 25.90 -3.76 -8.81
CA MET A 313 26.05 -2.41 -9.35
C MET A 313 27.52 -2.08 -9.65
N GLN A 314 28.45 -2.44 -8.75
CA GLN A 314 29.89 -2.30 -9.00
C GLN A 314 30.34 -3.16 -10.19
N LEU A 315 29.81 -4.38 -10.30
CA LEU A 315 30.11 -5.28 -11.40
C LEU A 315 29.60 -4.71 -12.73
N TYR A 316 28.37 -4.20 -12.76
CA TYR A 316 27.77 -3.49 -13.90
C TYR A 316 28.66 -2.33 -14.37
N PHE A 317 29.09 -1.48 -13.45
CA PHE A 317 29.98 -0.36 -13.78
C PHE A 317 31.27 -0.81 -14.44
N ASN A 318 31.96 -1.77 -13.81
CA ASN A 318 33.23 -2.27 -14.31
C ASN A 318 33.07 -2.90 -15.69
N TYR A 319 32.01 -3.69 -15.88
CA TYR A 319 31.73 -4.36 -17.14
C TYR A 319 31.49 -3.37 -18.28
N ILE A 320 30.57 -2.41 -18.08
CA ILE A 320 30.27 -1.41 -19.10
C ILE A 320 31.49 -0.53 -19.42
N CYS A 321 32.30 -0.15 -18.42
CA CYS A 321 33.53 0.60 -18.66
C CYS A 321 34.49 -0.17 -19.59
N VAL A 322 34.70 -1.48 -19.34
CA VAL A 322 35.54 -2.33 -20.20
C VAL A 322 34.95 -2.43 -21.62
N CYS A 323 33.63 -2.53 -21.77
CA CYS A 323 32.98 -2.52 -23.09
C CYS A 323 33.28 -1.21 -23.84
N PHE A 324 33.13 -0.06 -23.19
CA PHE A 324 33.45 1.24 -23.79
C PHE A 324 34.94 1.35 -24.13
N GLU A 325 35.85 0.95 -23.25
CA GLU A 325 37.29 0.96 -23.52
C GLU A 325 37.66 0.17 -24.79
N LYS A 326 37.00 -0.98 -25.02
CA LYS A 326 37.27 -1.85 -26.20
C LYS A 326 36.60 -1.37 -27.49
N GLN A 327 35.47 -0.67 -27.40
CA GLN A 327 34.56 -0.40 -28.52
C GLN A 327 34.41 1.09 -28.89
N ILE A 328 34.91 2.02 -28.07
CA ILE A 328 34.92 3.45 -28.39
C ILE A 328 35.64 3.69 -29.73
N GLY A 329 35.02 4.48 -30.60
CA GLY A 329 35.53 4.80 -31.93
C GLY A 329 35.35 3.68 -32.97
N LYS A 330 34.79 2.53 -32.57
CA LYS A 330 34.40 1.43 -33.48
C LYS A 330 32.89 1.35 -33.60
N ASN A 331 32.24 1.00 -32.49
CA ASN A 331 30.80 0.79 -32.40
C ASN A 331 30.13 1.68 -31.34
N LEU A 332 30.92 2.25 -30.42
CA LEU A 332 30.44 3.15 -29.37
C LEU A 332 31.12 4.52 -29.48
N SER A 333 30.45 5.54 -28.96
CA SER A 333 30.89 6.94 -28.94
C SER A 333 31.25 7.42 -27.54
N VAL A 334 32.01 8.52 -27.48
CA VAL A 334 32.33 9.19 -26.21
C VAL A 334 31.06 9.79 -25.58
N GLN A 335 30.08 10.21 -26.38
CA GLN A 335 28.81 10.75 -25.87
C GLN A 335 28.00 9.69 -25.12
N GLU A 336 27.90 8.48 -25.68
CA GLU A 336 27.23 7.34 -25.02
C GLU A 336 27.91 6.98 -23.70
N TYR A 337 29.25 7.00 -23.65
CA TYR A 337 29.99 6.78 -22.41
C TYR A 337 29.69 7.86 -21.35
N LEU A 338 29.61 9.13 -21.75
CA LEU A 338 29.26 10.21 -20.83
C LEU A 338 27.82 10.10 -20.31
N HIS A 339 26.87 9.69 -21.14
CA HIS A 339 25.50 9.41 -20.70
C HIS A 339 25.44 8.27 -19.70
N PHE A 340 26.15 7.16 -19.97
CA PHE A 340 26.28 6.06 -19.01
C PHE A 340 26.88 6.54 -17.67
N LYS A 341 27.94 7.35 -17.71
CA LYS A 341 28.57 7.88 -16.49
C LYS A 341 27.62 8.78 -15.70
N ASP A 342 26.89 9.66 -16.37
CA ASP A 342 25.89 10.50 -15.72
C ASP A 342 24.81 9.66 -15.03
N TYR A 343 24.25 8.70 -15.76
CA TYR A 343 23.27 7.75 -15.22
C TYR A 343 23.81 6.99 -14.01
N TYR A 344 25.01 6.41 -14.10
CA TYR A 344 25.61 5.65 -13.01
C TYR A 344 25.84 6.52 -11.78
N ASN A 345 26.33 7.74 -11.94
CA ASN A 345 26.54 8.67 -10.82
C ASN A 345 25.23 9.01 -10.13
N ARG A 346 24.16 9.27 -10.90
CA ARG A 346 22.82 9.49 -10.34
C ARG A 346 22.30 8.27 -9.59
N LEU A 347 22.56 7.06 -10.08
CA LEU A 347 22.17 5.83 -9.41
C LEU A 347 22.91 5.64 -8.08
N VAL A 348 24.21 5.95 -8.03
CA VAL A 348 25.01 5.93 -6.80
C VAL A 348 24.51 6.97 -5.79
N LEU A 349 24.19 8.18 -6.23
CA LEU A 349 23.62 9.21 -5.36
C LEU A 349 22.27 8.76 -4.79
N MET A 350 21.38 8.22 -5.63
CA MET A 350 20.10 7.66 -5.20
C MET A 350 20.28 6.55 -4.16
N MET A 351 21.26 5.66 -4.34
CA MET A 351 21.58 4.62 -3.36
C MET A 351 21.95 5.23 -2.00
N PHE A 352 22.80 6.25 -1.97
CA PHE A 352 23.16 6.94 -0.72
C PHE A 352 21.97 7.67 -0.09
N ASP A 353 21.14 8.34 -0.89
CA ASP A 353 19.95 9.04 -0.41
C ASP A 353 18.95 8.04 0.23
N LEU A 354 18.78 6.86 -0.36
CA LEU A 354 17.92 5.80 0.18
C LEU A 354 18.45 5.25 1.51
N GLU A 355 19.76 4.99 1.61
CA GLU A 355 20.40 4.54 2.86
C GLU A 355 20.32 5.61 3.96
N GLU A 356 20.52 6.87 3.61
CA GLU A 356 20.38 7.98 4.54
C GLU A 356 18.95 8.13 5.03
N LYS A 357 17.97 8.03 4.11
CA LYS A 357 16.55 8.06 4.44
C LYS A 357 16.16 6.91 5.37
N GLU A 358 16.58 5.68 5.07
CA GLU A 358 16.30 4.51 5.91
C GLU A 358 16.83 4.71 7.34
N ARG A 359 18.06 5.18 7.46
CA ARG A 359 18.68 5.48 8.77
C ARG A 359 17.94 6.60 9.50
N SER A 360 17.58 7.67 8.79
CA SER A 360 16.82 8.81 9.33
C SER A 360 15.45 8.37 9.84
N ASP A 361 14.71 7.63 9.02
CA ASP A 361 13.40 7.07 9.35
C ASP A 361 13.51 6.14 10.57
N TYR A 362 14.54 5.28 10.63
CA TYR A 362 14.77 4.42 11.80
C TYR A 362 14.90 5.21 13.10
N TYR A 363 15.77 6.24 13.14
CA TYR A 363 15.97 7.03 14.37
C TYR A 363 14.75 7.89 14.72
N ARG A 364 14.04 8.43 13.73
CA ARG A 364 12.78 9.14 13.97
C ARG A 364 11.73 8.19 14.56
N ALA A 365 11.57 7.00 13.99
CA ALA A 365 10.62 6.00 14.47
C ALA A 365 11.00 5.48 15.87
N LEU A 366 12.29 5.33 16.16
CA LEU A 366 12.79 4.95 17.48
C LEU A 366 12.34 5.93 18.57
N ALA A 367 12.48 7.23 18.35
CA ALA A 367 12.08 8.26 19.31
C ALA A 367 10.56 8.27 19.56
N VAL A 368 9.78 8.08 18.50
CA VAL A 368 8.31 7.98 18.56
C VAL A 368 7.89 6.70 19.30
N ALA A 369 8.51 5.56 19.00
CA ALA A 369 8.25 4.29 19.66
C ALA A 369 8.60 4.34 21.15
N ASP A 370 9.71 4.99 21.52
CA ASP A 370 10.08 5.21 22.93
C ASP A 370 9.03 6.01 23.68
N SER A 371 8.52 7.07 23.06
CA SER A 371 7.46 7.90 23.65
C SER A 371 6.17 7.11 23.82
N TYR A 372 5.76 6.35 22.79
CA TYR A 372 4.59 5.47 22.84
C TYR A 372 4.71 4.43 23.96
N VAL A 373 5.80 3.66 24.01
CA VAL A 373 6.02 2.65 25.07
C VAL A 373 6.07 3.32 26.45
N GLY A 374 6.64 4.52 26.54
CA GLY A 374 6.66 5.33 27.77
C GLY A 374 5.25 5.63 28.28
N TYR A 375 4.35 6.10 27.41
CA TYR A 375 2.95 6.34 27.78
C TYR A 375 2.22 5.06 28.16
N MET A 376 2.35 4.00 27.36
CA MET A 376 1.70 2.72 27.64
C MET A 376 2.12 2.20 29.02
N LYS A 377 3.42 2.21 29.33
CA LYS A 377 3.94 1.82 30.65
C LYS A 377 3.49 2.77 31.76
N GLY A 378 3.43 4.07 31.51
CA GLY A 378 3.01 5.07 32.49
C GLY A 378 1.56 4.90 32.97
N TYR A 379 0.69 4.42 32.08
CA TYR A 379 -0.71 4.10 32.38
C TYR A 379 -0.96 2.61 32.69
N ASP A 380 0.10 1.82 32.93
CA ASP A 380 0.02 0.38 33.20
C ASP A 380 -0.72 -0.43 32.11
N LEU A 381 -0.55 -0.01 30.85
CA LEU A 381 -1.17 -0.62 29.68
C LEU A 381 -0.23 -1.66 29.05
N THR A 382 -0.84 -2.73 28.55
CA THR A 382 -0.12 -3.80 27.85
C THR A 382 0.01 -3.45 26.37
N VAL A 383 1.18 -3.76 25.78
CA VAL A 383 1.46 -3.62 24.34
C VAL A 383 1.66 -5.02 23.76
N SER A 384 1.05 -5.30 22.61
CA SER A 384 1.19 -6.61 21.95
C SER A 384 2.55 -6.81 21.28
N ASP A 385 3.10 -5.73 20.76
CA ASP A 385 4.28 -5.73 19.91
C ASP A 385 5.52 -5.35 20.71
N ASP A 386 6.66 -5.93 20.37
CA ASP A 386 7.93 -5.46 20.90
C ASP A 386 8.37 -4.15 20.23
N LYS A 387 9.41 -3.53 20.79
CA LYS A 387 9.88 -2.22 20.31
C LYS A 387 10.36 -2.25 18.85
N GLU A 388 10.96 -3.36 18.39
CA GLU A 388 11.43 -3.48 17.02
C GLU A 388 10.27 -3.64 16.03
N ASP A 389 9.23 -4.38 16.42
CA ASP A 389 7.98 -4.49 15.67
C ASP A 389 7.27 -3.13 15.56
N ILE A 390 7.19 -2.37 16.67
CA ILE A 390 6.60 -1.02 16.67
C ILE A 390 7.33 -0.10 15.69
N ILE A 391 8.67 -0.06 15.73
CA ILE A 391 9.48 0.75 14.82
C ILE A 391 9.21 0.35 13.38
N ARG A 392 9.25 -0.96 13.07
CA ARG A 392 8.98 -1.47 11.72
C ARG A 392 7.58 -1.10 11.23
N ASN A 393 6.57 -1.22 12.09
CA ASN A 393 5.19 -0.92 11.75
C ASN A 393 4.95 0.59 11.55
N ILE A 394 5.57 1.46 12.36
CA ILE A 394 5.53 2.92 12.15
C ILE A 394 6.16 3.28 10.80
N ILE A 395 7.35 2.76 10.48
CA ILE A 395 8.02 2.98 9.19
C ILE A 395 7.19 2.40 8.03
N ALA A 396 6.50 1.29 8.24
CA ALA A 396 5.64 0.70 7.21
C ALA A 396 4.27 1.39 7.07
N GLY A 397 3.97 2.42 7.88
CA GLY A 397 2.66 3.08 7.90
C GLY A 397 1.53 2.21 8.48
N LYS A 398 1.86 1.10 9.14
CA LYS A 398 0.91 0.20 9.82
C LYS A 398 0.66 0.68 11.25
N SER A 399 0.20 1.91 11.38
CA SER A 399 0.23 2.64 12.65
C SER A 399 -1.11 2.75 13.37
N LEU A 400 -2.20 2.25 12.76
CA LEU A 400 -3.56 2.33 13.29
C LEU A 400 -3.68 1.76 14.71
N ASN A 401 -2.92 0.70 15.01
CA ASN A 401 -3.00 0.09 16.34
C ASN A 401 -2.47 1.02 17.44
N TYR A 402 -1.30 1.61 17.23
CA TYR A 402 -0.64 2.48 18.20
C TYR A 402 -1.39 3.80 18.39
N VAL A 403 -1.90 4.37 17.29
CA VAL A 403 -2.78 5.56 17.33
C VAL A 403 -4.02 5.26 18.16
N GLY A 404 -4.68 4.13 17.89
CA GLY A 404 -5.85 3.71 18.64
C GLY A 404 -5.57 3.55 20.14
N ASP A 405 -4.41 3.01 20.52
CA ASP A 405 -4.05 2.86 21.94
C ASP A 405 -3.92 4.21 22.67
N LEU A 406 -3.37 5.23 22.00
CA LEU A 406 -3.29 6.58 22.54
C LEU A 406 -4.68 7.23 22.64
N GLU A 407 -5.55 7.00 21.65
CA GLU A 407 -6.96 7.42 21.70
C GLU A 407 -7.70 6.75 22.87
N LEU A 408 -7.41 5.49 23.20
CA LEU A 408 -8.01 4.82 24.36
C LEU A 408 -7.70 5.54 25.67
N ILE A 409 -6.47 6.01 25.86
CA ILE A 409 -6.08 6.81 27.04
C ILE A 409 -6.92 8.09 27.09
N LEU A 410 -7.02 8.81 25.97
CA LEU A 410 -7.73 10.08 25.89
C LEU A 410 -9.25 9.94 26.14
N GLU A 411 -9.85 8.84 25.70
CA GLU A 411 -11.29 8.63 25.80
C GLU A 411 -11.72 8.01 27.13
N ASN A 412 -10.88 7.13 27.71
CA ASN A 412 -11.28 6.33 28.87
C ASN A 412 -10.64 6.78 30.19
N HIS A 413 -9.71 7.74 30.15
CA HIS A 413 -9.00 8.22 31.33
C HIS A 413 -9.02 9.74 31.48
N VAL A 414 -8.89 10.21 32.72
CA VAL A 414 -8.78 11.64 33.01
C VAL A 414 -7.34 12.08 32.81
N VAL A 415 -7.11 12.88 31.78
CA VAL A 415 -5.79 13.42 31.42
C VAL A 415 -5.81 14.93 31.55
N CYS A 416 -4.76 15.52 32.13
CA CYS A 416 -4.61 16.98 32.17
C CYS A 416 -4.30 17.55 30.78
N ASP A 417 -4.56 18.84 30.57
CA ASP A 417 -4.46 19.47 29.25
C ASP A 417 -3.06 19.33 28.61
N GLU A 418 -2.00 19.49 29.40
CA GLU A 418 -0.62 19.34 28.92
C GLU A 418 -0.33 17.90 28.44
N ALA A 419 -0.72 16.89 29.22
CA ALA A 419 -0.53 15.50 28.82
C ALA A 419 -1.42 15.11 27.63
N ARG A 420 -2.62 15.70 27.53
CA ARG A 420 -3.51 15.53 26.38
C ARG A 420 -2.87 16.07 25.10
N GLU A 421 -2.31 17.28 25.13
CA GLU A 421 -1.60 17.87 24.00
C GLU A 421 -0.45 16.95 23.55
N LYS A 422 0.35 16.44 24.48
CA LYS A 422 1.46 15.53 24.15
C LYS A 422 1.04 14.17 23.61
N LEU A 423 -0.08 13.61 24.06
CA LEU A 423 -0.66 12.39 23.49
C LEU A 423 -1.16 12.63 22.06
N LEU A 424 -1.76 13.80 21.78
CA LEU A 424 -2.19 14.18 20.44
C LEU A 424 -1.01 14.42 19.49
N GLU A 425 0.03 15.16 19.93
CA GLU A 425 1.27 15.34 19.18
C GLU A 425 1.93 13.99 18.81
N LEU A 426 1.93 13.05 19.76
CA LEU A 426 2.46 11.71 19.52
C LEU A 426 1.60 10.91 18.53
N SER A 427 0.27 10.98 18.68
CA SER A 427 -0.68 10.37 17.74
C SER A 427 -0.49 10.89 16.32
N GLU A 428 -0.33 12.21 16.15
CA GLU A 428 -0.01 12.82 14.86
C GLU A 428 1.36 12.41 14.33
N SER A 429 2.39 12.35 15.18
CA SER A 429 3.73 11.91 14.80
C SER A 429 3.76 10.45 14.30
N ILE A 430 2.91 9.60 14.86
CA ILE A 430 2.72 8.21 14.43
C ILE A 430 1.88 8.14 13.14
N ARG A 431 0.80 8.92 13.05
CA ARG A 431 -0.14 8.93 11.92
C ARG A 431 0.49 9.50 10.66
N TYR A 432 1.29 10.56 10.80
CA TYR A 432 1.91 11.31 9.72
C TYR A 432 3.44 11.14 9.70
N PHE A 433 3.89 9.92 10.02
CA PHE A 433 5.31 9.62 10.18
C PHE A 433 6.13 9.99 8.93
N HIS A 434 5.63 9.69 7.74
CA HIS A 434 6.27 10.03 6.46
C HIS A 434 5.90 11.41 5.91
N GLY A 435 5.35 12.28 6.78
CA GLY A 435 4.62 13.47 6.40
C GLY A 435 3.12 13.21 6.41
N MET A 436 2.33 14.28 6.29
CA MET A 436 0.94 14.08 5.93
C MET A 436 0.96 13.35 4.60
N VAL A 437 0.32 12.19 4.54
CA VAL A 437 -0.26 11.77 3.28
C VAL A 437 -1.22 12.93 3.01
N GLU A 438 -0.79 13.86 2.16
CA GLU A 438 -1.71 14.36 1.17
C GLU A 438 -2.36 13.07 0.66
N THR A 439 -3.55 12.76 1.20
CA THR A 439 -4.62 12.42 0.29
C THR A 439 -4.35 13.35 -0.85
N VAL A 440 -4.18 12.81 -2.04
CA VAL A 440 -4.42 13.61 -3.20
C VAL A 440 -5.85 14.18 -2.97
N GLU A 441 -6.05 15.27 -2.20
CA GLU A 441 -6.00 16.63 -2.74
C GLU A 441 -5.30 16.46 -4.07
N VAL A 442 -6.11 16.02 -5.03
CA VAL A 442 -5.96 16.47 -6.40
C VAL A 442 -5.57 17.90 -6.17
N GLU A 443 -4.29 18.21 -6.42
CA GLU A 443 -3.76 19.54 -6.16
C GLU A 443 -4.91 20.46 -6.50
N SER A 444 -5.35 21.23 -5.52
CA SER A 444 -6.28 22.32 -5.80
C SER A 444 -5.56 23.40 -6.60
N SER A 445 -4.67 23.02 -7.53
CA SER A 445 -4.43 23.65 -8.80
C SER A 445 -5.56 23.30 -9.79
N ILE A 446 -6.82 23.36 -9.34
CA ILE A 446 -7.81 23.93 -10.26
C ILE A 446 -7.35 25.39 -10.36
N PRO A 447 -6.85 25.86 -11.52
CA PRO A 447 -6.57 27.27 -11.67
C PRO A 447 -7.84 28.01 -11.27
N GLU A 448 -7.77 28.83 -10.21
CA GLU A 448 -8.80 29.82 -9.94
C GLU A 448 -8.77 30.79 -11.12
N ASN A 449 -9.44 30.43 -12.21
CA ASN A 449 -9.88 31.40 -13.16
C ASN A 449 -10.89 32.26 -12.40
N PRO A 450 -10.64 33.56 -12.21
CA PRO A 450 -11.64 34.44 -11.62
C PRO A 450 -12.86 34.40 -12.54
N VAL A 451 -13.93 33.75 -12.08
CA VAL A 451 -15.21 33.75 -12.78
C VAL A 451 -15.83 35.11 -12.51
N ASP A 452 -15.80 35.98 -13.51
CA ASP A 452 -16.50 37.25 -13.45
C ASP A 452 -18.01 36.99 -13.51
N PHE A 453 -18.70 37.24 -12.41
CA PHE A 453 -20.17 37.15 -12.33
C PHE A 453 -20.86 38.25 -13.16
N LYS A 454 -20.13 39.16 -13.81
CA LYS A 454 -20.63 40.22 -14.71
C LYS A 454 -21.74 41.05 -14.08
N GLY A 455 -21.59 41.38 -12.79
CA GLY A 455 -22.56 42.16 -12.01
C GLY A 455 -23.80 41.39 -11.55
N ALA A 456 -23.87 40.06 -11.75
CA ALA A 456 -24.94 39.23 -11.21
C ALA A 456 -24.86 39.12 -9.68
N LYS A 457 -26.02 39.03 -9.03
CA LYS A 457 -26.12 38.75 -7.58
C LYS A 457 -26.34 37.27 -7.36
N ILE A 458 -25.81 36.73 -6.27
CA ILE A 458 -26.07 35.35 -5.87
C ILE A 458 -27.37 35.33 -5.08
N VAL A 459 -28.27 34.40 -5.42
CA VAL A 459 -29.58 34.26 -4.78
C VAL A 459 -29.65 32.93 -4.07
N VAL A 460 -30.04 32.97 -2.80
CA VAL A 460 -30.39 31.78 -2.00
C VAL A 460 -31.85 31.87 -1.64
N GLU A 461 -32.62 30.84 -1.97
CA GLU A 461 -34.06 30.79 -1.66
C GLU A 461 -34.41 29.56 -0.86
N VAL A 462 -35.38 29.74 0.03
CA VAL A 462 -36.06 28.69 0.78
C VAL A 462 -37.49 28.58 0.25
N LEU A 463 -37.89 27.36 -0.06
CA LEU A 463 -39.22 27.03 -0.54
C LEU A 463 -39.95 26.19 0.52
N ASP A 464 -41.26 26.42 0.68
CA ASP A 464 -42.12 25.58 1.51
C ASP A 464 -42.35 24.19 0.86
N GLU A 465 -43.05 23.30 1.56
CA GLU A 465 -43.35 21.95 1.05
C GLU A 465 -44.18 21.94 -0.24
N ALA A 466 -44.88 23.04 -0.53
CA ALA A 466 -45.66 23.24 -1.76
C ALA A 466 -44.83 23.91 -2.88
N GLY A 467 -43.53 24.17 -2.66
CA GLY A 467 -42.64 24.81 -3.61
C GLY A 467 -42.81 26.33 -3.73
N ARG A 468 -43.48 26.98 -2.78
CA ARG A 468 -43.67 28.44 -2.75
C ARG A 468 -42.55 29.11 -1.97
N LEU A 469 -42.15 30.31 -2.39
CA LEU A 469 -41.09 31.07 -1.74
C LEU A 469 -41.48 31.41 -0.29
N SER A 470 -40.63 30.99 0.64
CA SER A 470 -40.78 31.23 2.07
C SER A 470 -39.77 32.24 2.60
N ASP A 471 -38.55 32.25 2.07
CA ASP A 471 -37.47 33.17 2.46
C ASP A 471 -36.48 33.33 1.29
N GLU A 472 -35.81 34.49 1.20
CA GLU A 472 -34.78 34.76 0.19
C GLU A 472 -33.65 35.64 0.75
N ALA A 473 -32.43 35.37 0.27
CA ALA A 473 -31.24 36.16 0.56
C ALA A 473 -30.48 36.48 -0.74
N LEU A 474 -30.02 37.72 -0.85
CA LEU A 474 -29.25 38.23 -2.00
C LEU A 474 -27.86 38.64 -1.55
N PHE A 475 -26.84 38.11 -2.23
CA PHE A 475 -25.44 38.38 -1.96
C PHE A 475 -24.76 39.01 -3.18
N SER A 476 -23.78 39.88 -2.94
CA SER A 476 -22.85 40.30 -4.00
C SER A 476 -21.98 39.11 -4.43
N SER A 477 -21.49 39.12 -5.66
CA SER A 477 -20.58 38.09 -6.18
C SER A 477 -19.33 37.88 -5.32
N ASP A 478 -18.84 38.95 -4.69
CA ASP A 478 -17.65 38.93 -3.82
C ASP A 478 -17.89 38.15 -2.52
N ASN A 479 -19.16 37.94 -2.14
CA ASN A 479 -19.57 37.22 -0.95
C ASN A 479 -20.02 35.78 -1.25
N LEU A 480 -19.47 35.17 -2.31
CA LEU A 480 -19.82 33.82 -2.76
C LEU A 480 -19.71 32.77 -1.64
N GLU A 481 -18.65 32.80 -0.85
CA GLU A 481 -18.45 31.85 0.25
C GLU A 481 -19.52 31.99 1.34
N ILE A 482 -19.90 33.22 1.66
CA ILE A 482 -20.95 33.51 2.64
C ILE A 482 -22.30 33.03 2.12
N ALA A 483 -22.61 33.29 0.85
CA ALA A 483 -23.83 32.83 0.19
C ALA A 483 -23.93 31.29 0.18
N VAL A 484 -22.83 30.61 -0.12
CA VAL A 484 -22.76 29.14 -0.10
C VAL A 484 -22.88 28.59 1.32
N THR A 485 -22.24 29.23 2.29
CA THR A 485 -22.35 28.83 3.71
C THR A 485 -23.78 28.98 4.22
N ASP A 486 -24.44 30.10 3.90
CA ASP A 486 -25.85 30.33 4.23
C ASP A 486 -26.77 29.29 3.57
N TYR A 487 -26.57 29.02 2.28
CA TYR A 487 -27.29 27.97 1.56
C TYR A 487 -27.09 26.59 2.21
N LEU A 488 -25.86 26.17 2.50
CA LEU A 488 -25.58 24.84 3.07
C LEU A 488 -26.12 24.72 4.51
N GLY A 489 -25.99 25.78 5.32
CA GLY A 489 -26.40 25.81 6.72
C GLY A 489 -27.91 25.85 6.98
N LYS A 490 -28.73 26.27 6.00
CA LYS A 490 -30.20 26.30 6.14
C LYS A 490 -30.79 24.88 6.18
N ASP A 491 -31.36 24.48 7.31
CA ASP A 491 -32.10 23.22 7.46
C ASP A 491 -33.60 23.43 7.16
N VAL A 492 -33.97 23.23 5.90
CA VAL A 492 -35.31 23.57 5.37
C VAL A 492 -35.80 22.54 4.34
N PRO A 493 -37.12 22.36 4.18
CA PRO A 493 -37.70 21.33 3.31
C PRO A 493 -37.20 21.38 1.86
N LEU A 494 -37.03 22.58 1.31
CA LEU A 494 -36.46 22.81 -0.02
C LEU A 494 -35.72 24.14 -0.05
N LYS A 495 -34.52 24.13 -0.63
CA LYS A 495 -33.69 25.32 -0.84
C LYS A 495 -33.04 25.28 -2.21
N ARG A 496 -32.70 26.44 -2.77
CA ARG A 496 -31.98 26.54 -4.04
C ARG A 496 -31.02 27.72 -4.06
N ILE A 497 -29.91 27.56 -4.78
CA ILE A 497 -28.90 28.60 -4.97
C ILE A 497 -28.67 28.85 -6.46
N GLY A 498 -28.56 30.12 -6.82
CA GLY A 498 -28.52 30.59 -8.20
C GLY A 498 -27.90 31.97 -8.33
N ILE A 499 -28.04 32.55 -9.51
CA ILE A 499 -27.73 33.96 -9.76
C ILE A 499 -28.94 34.70 -10.31
N GLU A 500 -29.00 36.00 -10.04
CA GLU A 500 -29.91 36.95 -10.68
C GLU A 500 -29.09 37.93 -11.52
N LYS A 501 -29.41 37.99 -12.81
CA LYS A 501 -28.82 38.94 -13.76
C LYS A 501 -29.93 39.62 -14.53
N GLU A 502 -29.95 40.96 -14.49
CA GLU A 502 -30.94 41.79 -15.22
C GLU A 502 -32.41 41.39 -14.95
N GLY A 503 -32.70 40.92 -13.72
CA GLY A 503 -34.04 40.48 -13.31
C GLY A 503 -34.41 39.04 -13.69
N VAL A 504 -33.51 38.31 -14.35
CA VAL A 504 -33.67 36.88 -14.67
C VAL A 504 -32.91 36.03 -13.66
N ARG A 505 -33.60 35.07 -13.03
CA ARG A 505 -33.02 34.15 -12.05
C ARG A 505 -32.73 32.79 -12.68
N THR A 506 -31.50 32.32 -12.50
CA THR A 506 -31.05 30.98 -12.92
C THR A 506 -30.52 30.25 -11.69
N TYR A 507 -31.16 29.14 -11.33
CA TYR A 507 -30.71 28.31 -10.19
C TYR A 507 -29.89 27.15 -10.70
N PHE A 508 -28.76 26.92 -10.04
CA PHE A 508 -27.82 25.87 -10.41
C PHE A 508 -27.96 24.65 -9.53
N PHE A 509 -28.33 24.84 -8.25
CA PHE A 509 -28.45 23.74 -7.30
C PHE A 509 -29.70 23.86 -6.45
N THR A 510 -30.27 22.72 -6.10
CA THR A 510 -31.34 22.59 -5.11
C THR A 510 -30.97 21.57 -4.04
N GLY A 511 -31.43 21.76 -2.81
CA GLY A 511 -31.15 20.88 -1.68
C GLY A 511 -32.36 20.75 -0.77
N LYS A 512 -32.38 19.71 0.06
CA LYS A 512 -33.41 19.46 1.08
C LYS A 512 -32.74 19.16 2.42
N THR A 513 -33.48 19.27 3.52
CA THR A 513 -33.06 18.82 4.86
C THR A 513 -32.37 17.46 4.81
N GLY A 514 -31.12 17.39 5.29
CA GLY A 514 -30.32 16.17 5.37
C GLY A 514 -29.90 15.56 4.02
N ALA A 515 -30.16 16.21 2.89
CA ALA A 515 -29.84 15.73 1.55
C ALA A 515 -28.78 16.59 0.87
N MET A 516 -27.94 15.95 0.04
CA MET A 516 -26.96 16.63 -0.80
C MET A 516 -27.62 17.58 -1.80
N SER A 517 -26.87 18.59 -2.23
CA SER A 517 -27.33 19.50 -3.27
C SER A 517 -27.26 18.82 -4.64
N ILE A 518 -28.34 18.87 -5.41
CA ILE A 518 -28.43 18.31 -6.75
C ILE A 518 -28.50 19.45 -7.77
N SER A 519 -27.95 19.24 -8.97
CA SER A 519 -28.06 20.22 -10.05
C SER A 519 -29.54 20.47 -10.39
N ALA A 520 -29.90 21.76 -10.42
CA ALA A 520 -31.20 22.26 -10.84
C ALA A 520 -31.27 22.45 -12.37
N ILE A 521 -30.13 22.31 -13.06
CA ILE A 521 -30.01 22.49 -14.50
C ILE A 521 -30.27 21.16 -15.20
N THR A 522 -31.38 21.08 -15.96
CA THR A 522 -31.67 19.92 -16.80
C THR A 522 -30.97 20.01 -18.16
N ASN A 523 -30.86 18.88 -18.87
CA ASN A 523 -30.32 18.86 -20.23
C ASN A 523 -31.09 19.79 -21.19
N ASP A 524 -32.41 19.95 -21.00
CA ASP A 524 -33.22 20.86 -21.80
C ASP A 524 -32.85 22.33 -21.55
N VAL A 525 -32.54 22.69 -20.30
CA VAL A 525 -32.06 24.03 -19.94
C VAL A 525 -30.67 24.29 -20.55
N ARG A 526 -29.75 23.32 -20.51
CA ARG A 526 -28.42 23.45 -21.13
C ARG A 526 -28.48 23.60 -22.65
N ASN A 527 -29.41 22.90 -23.30
CA ASN A 527 -29.59 22.95 -24.74
C ASN A 527 -30.27 24.25 -25.23
N ALA A 528 -30.92 24.98 -24.32
CA ALA A 528 -31.55 26.27 -24.62
C ALA A 528 -30.57 27.46 -24.56
N TRP A 529 -29.38 27.29 -23.98
CA TRP A 529 -28.37 28.36 -23.88
C TRP A 529 -27.62 28.56 -25.20
N THR A 530 -27.40 29.82 -25.57
CA THR A 530 -26.48 30.16 -26.68
C THR A 530 -25.03 29.83 -26.30
N GLY A 531 -24.12 29.74 -27.28
CA GLY A 531 -22.73 29.35 -27.03
C GLY A 531 -22.02 30.20 -25.97
N GLU A 532 -22.25 31.52 -25.96
CA GLU A 532 -21.66 32.43 -24.97
C GLU A 532 -22.33 32.34 -23.59
N GLU A 533 -23.66 32.16 -23.54
CA GLU A 533 -24.41 31.97 -22.29
C GLU A 533 -24.05 30.64 -21.63
N ARG A 534 -23.85 29.59 -22.43
CA ARG A 534 -23.47 28.27 -21.95
C ARG A 534 -22.12 28.31 -21.25
N THR A 535 -21.10 28.91 -21.88
CA THR A 535 -19.78 29.05 -21.25
C THR A 535 -19.84 29.87 -19.96
N TYR A 536 -20.67 30.92 -19.93
CA TYR A 536 -20.84 31.76 -18.74
C TYR A 536 -21.55 31.03 -17.59
N PHE A 537 -22.68 30.37 -17.86
CA PHE A 537 -23.44 29.66 -16.84
C PHE A 537 -22.75 28.38 -16.35
N GLU A 538 -22.05 27.64 -17.23
CA GLU A 538 -21.24 26.48 -16.84
C GLU A 538 -20.07 26.89 -15.94
N ALA A 539 -19.41 28.03 -16.22
CA ALA A 539 -18.34 28.55 -15.36
C ALA A 539 -18.86 28.94 -13.96
N ILE A 540 -20.07 29.50 -13.86
CA ILE A 540 -20.69 29.85 -12.58
C ILE A 540 -21.17 28.60 -11.83
N GLU A 541 -21.81 27.65 -12.52
CA GLU A 541 -22.19 26.34 -11.96
C GLU A 541 -20.96 25.64 -11.37
N GLN A 542 -19.85 25.64 -12.11
CA GLN A 542 -18.58 25.05 -11.67
C GLN A 542 -18.00 25.78 -10.46
N LYS A 543 -18.00 27.12 -10.43
CA LYS A 543 -17.46 27.90 -9.30
C LYS A 543 -18.30 27.72 -8.02
N LEU A 544 -19.63 27.69 -8.16
CA LEU A 544 -20.55 27.37 -7.05
C LEU A 544 -20.31 25.95 -6.53
N ASN A 545 -20.17 24.97 -7.43
CA ASN A 545 -19.90 23.59 -7.06
C ASN A 545 -18.57 23.46 -6.30
N GLN A 546 -17.50 24.03 -6.84
CA GLN A 546 -16.18 24.04 -6.18
C GLN A 546 -16.23 24.68 -4.79
N THR A 547 -16.98 25.77 -4.66
CA THR A 547 -17.11 26.49 -3.39
C THR A 547 -17.93 25.68 -2.38
N MET A 548 -19.00 25.00 -2.81
CA MET A 548 -19.77 24.06 -1.97
C MET A 548 -18.89 22.90 -1.49
N ILE A 549 -18.14 22.26 -2.40
CA ILE A 549 -17.23 21.15 -2.07
C ILE A 549 -16.18 21.61 -1.05
N ARG A 550 -15.56 22.78 -1.27
CA ARG A 550 -14.54 23.35 -0.38
C ARG A 550 -15.07 23.65 1.02
N ILE A 551 -16.31 24.15 1.13
CA ILE A 551 -16.94 24.50 2.42
C ILE A 551 -17.49 23.25 3.14
N GLY A 552 -17.50 22.08 2.50
CA GLY A 552 -17.95 20.81 3.08
C GLY A 552 -19.38 20.40 2.71
N GLY A 553 -20.00 21.06 1.73
CA GLY A 553 -21.25 20.63 1.11
C GLY A 553 -20.98 19.70 -0.07
N TYR A 554 -21.36 18.43 0.04
CA TYR A 554 -21.31 17.52 -1.11
C TYR A 554 -22.42 17.90 -2.12
N ALA A 555 -22.03 18.27 -3.34
CA ALA A 555 -22.90 18.43 -4.50
C ALA A 555 -22.54 17.37 -5.56
N ILE A 556 -23.55 16.80 -6.22
CA ILE A 556 -23.39 15.77 -7.28
C ILE A 556 -23.18 16.45 -8.63
#